data_AF-A0AAJ4Y981-F1
#
_entry.id   AF-A0AAJ4Y981-F1
#
_cell.length_a   1.000
_cell.length_b   1.000
_cell.length_c   1.000
_cell.angle_alpha   90.00
_cell.angle_beta   90.00
_cell.angle_gamma   90.00
#
_symmetry.space_group_name_H-M   'P 1'
#
loop_
_entity.id
_entity.type
_entity.pdbx_description
1 polymer ?
#
loop_
_entity_poly.entity_id
_entity_poly.type
_entity_poly.pdbx_seq_one_letter_code
_entity_poly.pdbx_strand_id
1 'polypeptide(L)'
;MRYAVLLLVAAGGAYCWLRYRGPGRTSSAHRPRPGGRPIEGAGASADAHARELRTPLVRLATAAGITTRAEAHARNFATGAEGERYVAQLLEPLTREGWVFLADCALPHGEAQVDLLGFGPRGLVVNVDPKKWDRRFRLSVRGNRLLHGTKDVSGRMRGLAYETRTVAALLSVPVVPVAAMVGPMLRGTILRFRGIRLVPAEDVPELLRALDRTHLTTIPSGRLADTAQRLLPPKITKR
;
A
#
# COMPACT_ATOMS: atom_id res chain seq x y z
N MET A 1 1.45 -17.84 -37.63
CA MET A 1 1.29 -18.77 -36.48
C MET A 1 2.54 -18.65 -35.62
N ARG A 2 2.56 -17.73 -34.65
CA ARG A 2 2.21 -17.90 -33.22
C ARG A 2 3.32 -18.51 -32.34
N TYR A 3 4.53 -17.94 -32.32
CA TYR A 3 5.50 -18.12 -31.23
C TYR A 3 6.45 -16.92 -31.12
N ALA A 4 5.97 -15.76 -30.66
CA ALA A 4 6.85 -14.59 -30.45
C ALA A 4 6.28 -13.50 -29.51
N VAL A 5 5.50 -13.81 -28.46
CA VAL A 5 5.13 -12.79 -27.45
C VAL A 5 4.87 -13.45 -26.09
N LEU A 6 5.91 -13.82 -25.35
CA LEU A 6 5.76 -14.31 -23.97
C LEU A 6 6.91 -13.89 -23.05
N LEU A 7 7.59 -12.77 -23.37
CA LEU A 7 8.82 -12.36 -22.68
C LEU A 7 8.86 -10.92 -22.13
N LEU A 8 7.76 -10.16 -22.08
CA LEU A 8 7.86 -8.71 -21.77
C LEU A 8 6.99 -8.11 -20.65
N VAL A 9 6.16 -8.87 -19.93
CA VAL A 9 5.28 -8.25 -18.89
C VAL A 9 5.59 -8.69 -17.45
N ALA A 10 6.27 -9.82 -17.25
CA ALA A 10 6.74 -10.23 -15.91
C ALA A 10 7.94 -9.39 -15.38
N ALA A 11 8.56 -8.57 -16.24
CA ALA A 11 9.78 -7.84 -15.93
C ALA A 11 9.54 -6.58 -15.05
N GLY A 12 8.36 -5.96 -15.09
CA GLY A 12 8.11 -4.69 -14.39
C GLY A 12 8.03 -4.81 -12.86
N GLY A 13 7.33 -5.83 -12.37
CA GLY A 13 7.18 -6.08 -10.92
C GLY A 13 8.38 -6.79 -10.31
N ALA A 14 8.97 -7.76 -11.02
CA ALA A 14 10.11 -8.54 -10.56
C ALA A 14 11.44 -7.76 -10.56
N TYR A 15 11.66 -6.82 -11.49
CA TYR A 15 12.90 -6.04 -11.57
C TYR A 15 13.05 -5.02 -10.42
N CYS A 16 11.95 -4.43 -9.92
CA CYS A 16 12.00 -3.57 -8.73
C CYS A 16 12.22 -4.33 -7.41
N TRP A 17 12.03 -5.65 -7.46
CA TRP A 17 11.98 -6.54 -6.31
C TRP A 17 13.26 -7.37 -6.14
N LEU A 18 14.00 -7.68 -7.21
CA LEU A 18 15.22 -8.47 -7.12
C LEU A 18 16.47 -7.71 -6.62
N ARG A 19 16.51 -6.37 -6.68
CA ARG A 19 17.78 -5.62 -6.51
C ARG A 19 18.05 -5.02 -5.13
N TYR A 20 17.12 -5.05 -4.16
CA TYR A 20 17.34 -4.33 -2.91
C TYR A 20 16.86 -5.07 -1.66
N ARG A 21 17.71 -5.99 -1.21
CA ARG A 21 17.74 -6.48 0.17
C ARG A 21 18.15 -5.36 1.13
N GLY A 22 17.50 -5.33 2.29
CA GLY A 22 18.01 -4.79 3.53
C GLY A 22 17.28 -5.49 4.68
N PRO A 23 17.97 -6.22 5.58
CA PRO A 23 17.32 -6.94 6.66
C PRO A 23 16.96 -5.94 7.76
N GLY A 24 15.67 -5.68 7.92
CA GLY A 24 15.13 -4.91 9.04
C GLY A 24 14.20 -5.79 9.86
N ARG A 25 14.75 -6.71 10.66
CA ARG A 25 13.99 -7.27 11.78
C ARG A 25 13.94 -6.19 12.84
N THR A 26 12.77 -5.58 13.08
CA THR A 26 12.54 -4.92 14.36
C THR A 26 11.09 -4.98 14.81
N SER A 27 10.95 -5.20 16.12
CA SER A 27 9.78 -5.44 16.94
C SER A 27 8.61 -4.50 16.71
N SER A 28 7.48 -5.08 16.26
CA SER A 28 6.15 -4.49 16.38
C SER A 28 5.72 -4.56 17.85
N ALA A 29 5.94 -3.50 18.63
CA ALA A 29 5.55 -3.47 20.05
C ALA A 29 4.52 -2.37 20.39
N HIS A 30 3.79 -1.86 19.38
CA HIS A 30 2.61 -1.03 19.65
C HIS A 30 1.49 -1.40 18.68
N ARG A 31 0.60 -2.32 19.11
CA ARG A 31 -0.68 -2.53 18.45
C ARG A 31 -1.62 -1.41 18.91
N PRO A 32 -2.21 -0.62 17.98
CA PRO A 32 -3.23 0.34 18.36
C PRO A 32 -4.41 -0.39 19.02
N ARG A 33 -5.04 0.23 20.02
CA ARG A 33 -6.25 -0.33 20.66
C ARG A 33 -7.40 -0.27 19.66
N PRO A 34 -8.17 -1.36 19.48
CA PRO A 34 -9.23 -1.41 18.49
C PRO A 34 -10.24 -0.30 18.75
N GLY A 35 -10.40 0.52 17.72
CA GLY A 35 -11.25 1.69 17.76
C GLY A 35 -12.59 1.39 17.14
N GLY A 36 -12.65 1.24 15.82
CA GLY A 36 -13.88 1.05 15.07
C GLY A 36 -14.02 -0.33 14.46
N ARG A 37 -14.65 -0.40 13.29
CA ARG A 37 -14.85 -1.66 12.57
C ARG A 37 -13.54 -2.05 11.89
N PRO A 38 -13.13 -3.33 11.95
CA PRO A 38 -11.98 -3.81 11.20
C PRO A 38 -12.12 -3.49 9.71
N ILE A 39 -11.02 -3.07 9.08
CA ILE A 39 -10.94 -2.91 7.63
C ILE A 39 -10.51 -4.25 7.04
N GLU A 40 -11.46 -4.97 6.46
CA GLU A 40 -11.24 -6.30 5.90
C GLU A 40 -10.44 -6.25 4.59
N GLY A 41 -9.62 -7.27 4.34
CA GLY A 41 -8.87 -7.45 3.09
C GLY A 41 -7.46 -6.84 3.05
N ALA A 42 -7.10 -5.96 3.98
CA ALA A 42 -5.75 -5.38 4.02
C ALA A 42 -4.66 -6.47 4.17
N GLY A 43 -3.69 -6.51 3.24
CA GLY A 43 -2.65 -7.53 3.20
C GLY A 43 -3.06 -8.90 2.66
N ALA A 44 -4.32 -9.09 2.21
CA ALA A 44 -4.82 -10.41 1.84
C ALA A 44 -4.12 -10.99 0.60
N SER A 45 -4.02 -10.23 -0.50
CA SER A 45 -3.30 -10.65 -1.71
C SER A 45 -1.81 -10.88 -1.46
N ALA A 46 -1.17 -10.02 -0.66
CA ALA A 46 0.23 -10.18 -0.29
C ALA A 46 0.47 -11.46 0.54
N ASP A 47 -0.39 -11.76 1.51
CA ASP A 47 -0.32 -13.00 2.27
C ASP A 47 -0.60 -14.23 1.39
N ALA A 48 -1.46 -14.12 0.38
CA ALA A 48 -1.72 -15.20 -0.58
C ALA A 48 -0.49 -15.50 -1.45
N HIS A 49 0.14 -14.49 -2.04
CA HIS A 49 1.39 -14.68 -2.79
C HIS A 49 2.53 -15.21 -1.91
N ALA A 50 2.63 -14.78 -0.65
CA ALA A 50 3.59 -15.35 0.29
C ALA A 50 3.36 -16.86 0.53
N ARG A 51 2.10 -17.33 0.52
CA ARG A 51 1.77 -18.76 0.65
C ARG A 51 2.10 -19.54 -0.62
N GLU A 52 1.77 -19.01 -1.79
CA GLU A 52 2.04 -19.61 -3.10
C GLU A 52 3.55 -19.87 -3.31
N LEU A 53 4.39 -18.92 -2.90
CA LEU A 53 5.84 -19.04 -3.00
C LEU A 53 6.45 -20.09 -2.05
N ARG A 54 5.74 -20.45 -0.97
CA ARG A 54 6.19 -21.43 0.04
C ARG A 54 5.72 -22.85 -0.28
N THR A 55 6.12 -23.33 -1.44
CA THR A 55 5.90 -24.71 -1.88
C THR A 55 6.57 -25.72 -0.92
N PRO A 56 6.18 -27.01 -0.93
CA PRO A 56 6.79 -28.03 -0.07
C PRO A 56 8.32 -28.08 -0.18
N LEU A 57 8.88 -27.95 -1.39
CA LEU A 57 10.32 -27.93 -1.62
C LEU A 57 11.00 -26.71 -0.99
N VAL A 58 10.37 -25.53 -1.09
CA VAL A 58 10.88 -24.30 -0.45
C VAL A 58 10.86 -24.43 1.08
N ARG A 59 9.83 -25.08 1.64
CA ARG A 59 9.74 -25.34 3.09
C ARG A 59 10.82 -26.31 3.56
N LEU A 60 11.05 -27.40 2.84
CA LEU A 60 12.12 -28.36 3.16
C LEU A 60 13.50 -27.70 3.07
N ALA A 61 13.77 -26.93 2.02
CA ALA A 61 15.01 -26.16 1.89
C ALA A 61 15.19 -25.20 3.08
N THR A 62 14.13 -24.50 3.49
CA THR A 62 14.17 -23.58 4.65
C THR A 62 14.42 -24.32 5.96
N ALA A 63 13.80 -25.49 6.17
CA ALA A 63 14.03 -26.34 7.34
C ALA A 63 15.48 -26.87 7.40
N ALA A 64 16.10 -27.10 6.24
CA ALA A 64 17.52 -27.42 6.11
C ALA A 64 18.45 -26.19 6.21
N GLY A 65 17.94 -25.00 6.53
CA GLY A 65 18.72 -23.77 6.65
C GLY A 65 19.05 -23.07 5.33
N ILE A 66 18.56 -23.57 4.19
CA ILE A 66 18.83 -23.02 2.86
C ILE A 66 17.83 -21.91 2.55
N THR A 67 18.30 -20.67 2.46
CA THR A 67 17.47 -19.53 2.05
C THR A 67 17.34 -19.47 0.52
N THR A 68 16.20 -19.90 0.00
CA THR A 68 15.89 -19.79 -1.43
C THR A 68 15.48 -18.37 -1.81
N ARG A 69 15.54 -18.04 -3.11
CA ARG A 69 14.96 -16.80 -3.64
C ARG A 69 13.46 -16.74 -3.35
N ALA A 70 12.73 -17.84 -3.57
CA ALA A 70 11.30 -17.95 -3.30
C ALA A 70 10.93 -17.66 -1.83
N GLU A 71 11.72 -18.13 -0.85
CA GLU A 71 11.47 -17.80 0.56
C GLU A 71 11.81 -16.33 0.88
N ALA A 72 12.89 -15.78 0.33
CA ALA A 72 13.19 -14.36 0.48
C ALA A 72 12.05 -13.48 -0.06
N HIS A 73 11.49 -13.89 -1.20
CA HIS A 73 10.35 -13.31 -1.85
C HIS A 73 9.06 -13.42 -1.02
N ALA A 74 8.75 -14.61 -0.49
CA ALA A 74 7.61 -14.84 0.39
C ALA A 74 7.69 -13.98 1.66
N ARG A 75 8.87 -13.84 2.27
CA ARG A 75 9.08 -12.96 3.43
C ARG A 75 8.84 -11.50 3.11
N ASN A 76 9.23 -11.04 1.93
CA ASN A 76 8.98 -9.66 1.52
C ASN A 76 7.48 -9.40 1.38
N PHE A 77 6.73 -10.32 0.76
CA PHE A 77 5.27 -10.23 0.67
C PHE A 77 4.60 -10.23 2.04
N ALA A 78 5.00 -11.14 2.94
CA ALA A 78 4.48 -11.16 4.32
C ALA A 78 4.81 -9.86 5.08
N THR A 79 5.99 -9.30 4.88
CA THR A 79 6.39 -8.02 5.48
C THR A 79 5.54 -6.86 4.96
N GLY A 80 5.18 -6.88 3.67
CA GLY A 80 4.24 -5.94 3.05
C GLY A 80 2.85 -6.04 3.69
N ALA A 81 2.30 -7.25 3.75
CA ALA A 81 1.00 -7.54 4.36
C ALA A 81 0.93 -7.08 5.83
N GLU A 82 2.00 -7.25 6.60
CA GLU A 82 2.09 -6.72 7.96
C GLU A 82 1.99 -5.19 8.01
N GLY A 83 2.63 -4.48 7.07
CA GLY A 83 2.57 -3.03 6.97
C GLY A 83 1.17 -2.55 6.60
N GLU A 84 0.51 -3.23 5.66
CA GLU A 84 -0.87 -2.94 5.25
C GLU A 84 -1.85 -3.15 6.40
N ARG A 85 -1.79 -4.31 7.08
CA ARG A 85 -2.60 -4.61 8.26
C ARG A 85 -2.38 -3.59 9.38
N TYR A 86 -1.13 -3.17 9.59
CA TYR A 86 -0.82 -2.17 10.61
C TYR A 86 -1.45 -0.80 10.31
N VAL A 87 -1.36 -0.33 9.06
CA VAL A 87 -1.99 0.94 8.65
C VAL A 87 -3.51 0.83 8.71
N ALA A 88 -4.08 -0.29 8.27
CA ALA A 88 -5.53 -0.55 8.38
C ALA A 88 -6.01 -0.46 9.84
N GLN A 89 -5.30 -1.09 10.78
CA GLN A 89 -5.61 -1.00 12.21
C GLN A 89 -5.57 0.42 12.77
N LEU A 90 -4.63 1.25 12.31
CA LEU A 90 -4.57 2.66 12.70
C LEU A 90 -5.77 3.47 12.20
N LEU A 91 -6.41 3.02 11.13
CA LEU A 91 -7.53 3.69 10.47
C LEU A 91 -8.90 3.19 10.95
N GLU A 92 -8.99 2.03 11.59
CA GLU A 92 -10.23 1.51 12.19
C GLU A 92 -11.01 2.54 13.03
N PRO A 93 -10.39 3.39 13.88
CA PRO A 93 -11.14 4.40 14.64
C PRO A 93 -11.93 5.37 13.75
N LEU A 94 -11.45 5.66 12.54
CA LEU A 94 -12.12 6.57 11.61
C LEU A 94 -13.43 6.00 11.06
N THR A 95 -13.63 4.68 11.06
CA THR A 95 -14.89 4.11 10.57
C THR A 95 -16.07 4.54 11.44
N ARG A 96 -15.85 4.81 12.74
CA ARG A 96 -16.87 5.38 13.63
C ARG A 96 -17.18 6.84 13.32
N GLU A 97 -16.27 7.53 12.65
CA GLU A 97 -16.40 8.92 12.22
C GLU A 97 -17.06 9.02 10.82
N GLY A 98 -17.56 7.92 10.27
CA GLY A 98 -18.23 7.88 8.97
C GLY A 98 -17.31 7.68 7.77
N TRP A 99 -16.04 7.34 8.02
CA TRP A 99 -15.13 6.92 6.94
C TRP A 99 -15.48 5.52 6.45
N VAL A 100 -15.38 5.34 5.13
CA VAL A 100 -15.45 4.03 4.49
C VAL A 100 -14.07 3.71 3.90
N PHE A 101 -13.61 2.48 4.07
CA PHE A 101 -12.36 2.00 3.50
C PHE A 101 -12.59 0.74 2.69
N LEU A 102 -12.02 0.69 1.49
CA LEU A 102 -11.94 -0.50 0.65
C LEU A 102 -10.46 -0.90 0.56
N ALA A 103 -10.14 -2.15 0.88
CA ALA A 103 -8.78 -2.67 0.80
C ALA A 103 -8.61 -3.61 -0.40
N ASP A 104 -7.38 -3.71 -0.89
CA ASP A 104 -6.96 -4.68 -1.90
C ASP A 104 -7.86 -4.64 -3.18
N CYS A 105 -8.14 -3.43 -3.66
CA CYS A 105 -9.01 -3.22 -4.81
C CYS A 105 -8.24 -3.45 -6.12
N ALA A 106 -8.69 -4.37 -6.96
CA ALA A 106 -8.08 -4.60 -8.27
C ALA A 106 -8.38 -3.43 -9.21
N LEU A 107 -7.37 -3.01 -9.99
CA LEU A 107 -7.60 -2.08 -11.09
C LEU A 107 -8.16 -2.83 -12.32
N PRO A 108 -8.96 -2.17 -13.19
CA PRO A 108 -9.60 -2.83 -14.33
C PRO A 108 -8.64 -3.43 -15.37
N HIS A 109 -7.40 -2.93 -15.39
CA HIS A 109 -6.39 -3.34 -16.36
C HIS A 109 -5.06 -3.63 -15.66
N GLY A 110 -4.49 -4.80 -15.96
CA GLY A 110 -3.22 -5.27 -15.41
C GLY A 110 -3.35 -5.92 -14.03
N GLU A 111 -2.20 -6.18 -13.40
CA GLU A 111 -2.10 -6.88 -12.10
C GLU A 111 -2.03 -5.93 -10.90
N ALA A 112 -2.11 -4.62 -11.16
CA ALA A 112 -2.00 -3.57 -10.15
C ALA A 112 -3.25 -3.53 -9.25
N GLN A 113 -3.02 -3.17 -8.00
CA GLN A 113 -4.04 -3.11 -6.97
C GLN A 113 -3.88 -1.80 -6.18
N VAL A 114 -4.97 -1.36 -5.56
CA VAL A 114 -4.98 -0.29 -4.59
C VAL A 114 -5.03 -0.94 -3.21
N ASP A 115 -3.97 -0.76 -2.42
CA ASP A 115 -3.87 -1.41 -1.10
C ASP A 115 -4.96 -0.90 -0.15
N LEU A 116 -5.22 0.41 -0.15
CA LEU A 116 -6.29 1.00 0.65
C LEU A 116 -6.87 2.28 0.02
N LEU A 117 -8.16 2.25 -0.30
CA LEU A 117 -8.93 3.40 -0.77
C LEU A 117 -9.88 3.89 0.33
N GLY A 118 -9.71 5.13 0.78
CA GLY A 118 -10.52 5.75 1.83
C GLY A 118 -11.47 6.80 1.29
N PHE A 119 -12.67 6.85 1.88
CA PHE A 119 -13.74 7.80 1.57
C PHE A 119 -14.12 8.53 2.84
N GLY A 120 -13.78 9.81 2.92
CA GLY A 120 -14.11 10.67 4.05
C GLY A 120 -15.58 11.10 4.03
N PRO A 121 -16.21 11.34 5.20
CA PRO A 121 -17.62 11.69 5.29
C PRO A 121 -17.99 13.01 4.59
N ARG A 122 -17.01 13.90 4.36
CA ARG A 122 -17.20 15.14 3.58
C ARG A 122 -16.87 14.97 2.09
N GLY A 123 -16.73 13.71 1.66
CA GLY A 123 -16.57 13.23 0.30
C GLY A 123 -15.14 13.28 -0.24
N LEU A 124 -14.14 13.43 0.63
CA LEU A 124 -12.74 13.24 0.25
C LEU A 124 -12.49 11.80 -0.21
N VAL A 125 -11.75 11.61 -1.31
CA VAL A 125 -11.23 10.29 -1.71
C VAL A 125 -9.71 10.26 -1.56
N VAL A 126 -9.18 9.26 -0.87
CA VAL A 126 -7.75 9.10 -0.61
C VAL A 126 -7.27 7.71 -1.03
N ASN A 127 -6.15 7.63 -1.75
CA ASN A 127 -5.43 6.38 -1.97
C ASN A 127 -4.27 6.33 -0.97
N VAL A 128 -4.36 5.43 0.00
CA VAL A 128 -3.36 5.21 1.04
C VAL A 128 -2.56 3.96 0.69
N ASP A 129 -1.25 4.15 0.53
CA ASP A 129 -0.31 3.10 0.16
C ASP A 129 0.70 2.88 1.29
N PRO A 130 0.53 1.81 2.09
CA PRO A 130 1.46 1.45 3.15
C PRO A 130 2.85 1.08 2.61
N LYS A 131 3.88 1.73 3.14
CA LYS A 131 5.29 1.49 2.77
C LYS A 131 6.13 1.24 4.01
N LYS A 132 6.39 -0.04 4.27
CA LYS A 132 7.27 -0.49 5.37
C LYS A 132 8.72 -0.49 4.95
N TRP A 133 9.47 0.52 5.39
CA TRP A 133 10.90 0.68 5.08
C TRP A 133 11.75 0.69 6.36
N ASP A 134 13.04 0.42 6.19
CA ASP A 134 13.97 0.36 7.32
C ASP A 134 14.09 1.72 8.02
N ARG A 135 13.80 1.73 9.33
CA ARG A 135 13.87 2.92 10.19
C ARG A 135 15.27 3.46 10.42
N ARG A 136 16.32 2.67 10.12
CA ARG A 136 17.72 3.11 10.24
C ARG A 136 18.06 4.24 9.28
N PHE A 137 17.37 4.33 8.15
CA PHE A 137 17.62 5.36 7.15
C PHE A 137 16.44 6.33 7.08
N ARG A 138 16.75 7.63 7.10
CA ARG A 138 15.76 8.70 7.01
C ARG A 138 15.31 8.91 5.58
N LEU A 139 14.08 9.41 5.44
CA LEU A 139 13.60 9.95 4.16
C LEU A 139 13.91 11.43 4.03
N SER A 140 14.30 11.82 2.82
CA SER A 140 14.45 13.22 2.44
C SER A 140 14.12 13.42 0.98
N VAL A 141 13.66 14.62 0.64
CA VAL A 141 13.50 15.06 -0.74
C VAL A 141 14.62 16.05 -1.05
N ARG A 142 15.39 15.80 -2.11
CA ARG A 142 16.44 16.71 -2.59
C ARG A 142 16.23 16.96 -4.07
N GLY A 143 15.83 18.19 -4.41
CA GLY A 143 15.37 18.52 -5.76
C GLY A 143 14.24 17.58 -6.20
N ASN A 144 14.40 16.92 -7.33
CA ASN A 144 13.41 15.97 -7.87
C ASN A 144 13.70 14.49 -7.50
N ARG A 145 14.45 14.25 -6.42
CA ARG A 145 14.77 12.90 -5.92
C ARG A 145 14.23 12.67 -4.51
N LEU A 146 13.61 11.51 -4.31
CA LEU A 146 13.28 10.98 -2.99
C LEU A 146 14.39 10.01 -2.56
N LEU A 147 15.03 10.31 -1.44
CA LEU A 147 16.17 9.55 -0.92
C LEU A 147 15.80 8.84 0.39
N HIS A 148 16.18 7.56 0.51
CA HIS A 148 16.18 6.79 1.75
C HIS A 148 17.64 6.55 2.17
N GLY A 149 18.13 7.34 3.11
CA GLY A 149 19.57 7.53 3.31
C GLY A 149 20.21 8.16 2.06
N THR A 150 21.19 7.48 1.46
CA THR A 150 21.85 7.91 0.22
C THR A 150 21.20 7.35 -1.04
N LYS A 151 20.23 6.44 -0.89
CA LYS A 151 19.66 5.69 -2.00
C LYS A 151 18.47 6.42 -2.62
N ASP A 152 18.50 6.59 -3.93
CA ASP A 152 17.35 7.10 -4.69
C ASP A 152 16.23 6.04 -4.77
N VAL A 153 15.09 6.40 -4.20
CA VAL A 153 13.86 5.60 -4.17
C VAL A 153 12.69 6.29 -4.87
N SER A 154 12.96 7.32 -5.68
CA SER A 154 11.94 8.07 -6.44
C SER A 154 11.01 7.17 -7.26
N GLY A 155 11.58 6.11 -7.85
CA GLY A 155 10.82 5.14 -8.64
C GLY A 155 9.79 4.35 -7.83
N ARG A 156 9.91 4.28 -6.51
CA ARG A 156 8.99 3.56 -5.62
C ARG A 156 7.61 4.23 -5.53
N MET A 157 7.52 5.50 -5.90
CA MET A 157 6.27 6.28 -5.86
C MET A 157 5.47 6.20 -7.17
N ARG A 158 5.99 5.54 -8.21
CA ARG A 158 5.31 5.45 -9.51
C ARG A 158 4.04 4.61 -9.48
N GLY A 159 4.00 3.54 -8.67
CA GLY A 159 2.83 2.67 -8.51
C GLY A 159 1.65 3.45 -7.96
N LEU A 160 1.82 4.03 -6.76
CA LEU A 160 0.86 4.94 -6.14
C LEU A 160 0.40 6.06 -7.08
N ALA A 161 1.32 6.73 -7.79
CA ALA A 161 0.94 7.77 -8.74
C ALA A 161 0.07 7.24 -9.91
N TYR A 162 0.36 6.04 -10.40
CA TYR A 162 -0.42 5.39 -11.44
C TYR A 162 -1.81 5.00 -10.91
N GLU A 163 -1.86 4.25 -9.80
CA GLU A 163 -3.08 3.79 -9.14
C GLU A 163 -4.02 4.96 -8.84
N THR A 164 -3.51 6.01 -8.20
CA THR A 164 -4.30 7.21 -7.87
C THR A 164 -4.89 7.87 -9.10
N ARG A 165 -4.14 7.99 -10.21
CA ARG A 165 -4.67 8.58 -11.45
C ARG A 165 -5.74 7.69 -12.07
N THR A 166 -5.54 6.38 -12.05
CA THR A 166 -6.51 5.42 -12.57
C THR A 166 -7.82 5.47 -11.78
N VAL A 167 -7.76 5.47 -10.45
CA VAL A 167 -8.95 5.60 -9.60
C VAL A 167 -9.64 6.95 -9.82
N ALA A 168 -8.87 8.05 -9.87
CA ALA A 168 -9.44 9.38 -10.12
C ALA A 168 -10.19 9.45 -11.45
N ALA A 169 -9.63 8.85 -12.51
CA ALA A 169 -10.27 8.77 -13.82
C ALA A 169 -11.56 7.91 -13.78
N LEU A 170 -11.53 6.76 -13.10
CA LEU A 170 -12.68 5.85 -13.01
C LEU A 170 -13.84 6.45 -12.21
N LEU A 171 -13.53 7.14 -11.11
CA LEU A 171 -14.55 7.73 -10.25
C LEU A 171 -14.95 9.15 -10.68
N SER A 172 -14.26 9.74 -11.66
CA SER A 172 -14.44 11.14 -12.08
C SER A 172 -14.33 12.15 -10.93
N VAL A 173 -13.48 11.87 -9.94
CA VAL A 173 -13.24 12.75 -8.79
C VAL A 173 -11.75 12.84 -8.46
N PRO A 174 -11.26 13.94 -7.87
CA PRO A 174 -9.89 14.02 -7.39
C PRO A 174 -9.63 12.98 -6.29
N VAL A 175 -8.50 12.28 -6.39
CA VAL A 175 -8.04 11.33 -5.36
C VAL A 175 -6.71 11.82 -4.80
N VAL A 176 -6.60 11.90 -3.48
CA VAL A 176 -5.38 12.34 -2.81
C VAL A 176 -4.46 11.13 -2.56
N PRO A 177 -3.23 11.12 -3.12
CA PRO A 177 -2.28 10.06 -2.84
C PRO A 177 -1.54 10.30 -1.52
N VAL A 178 -1.51 9.27 -0.67
CA VAL A 178 -0.82 9.25 0.62
C VAL A 178 0.03 7.99 0.72
N ALA A 179 1.35 8.14 0.83
CA ALA A 179 2.24 7.05 1.19
C ALA A 179 2.38 7.00 2.72
N ALA A 180 1.83 5.95 3.34
CA ALA A 180 1.87 5.73 4.78
C ALA A 180 3.18 5.01 5.14
N MET A 181 4.16 5.76 5.63
CA MET A 181 5.51 5.29 5.87
C MET A 181 5.63 4.61 7.24
N VAL A 182 5.76 3.29 7.25
CA VAL A 182 6.03 2.52 8.48
C VAL A 182 7.54 2.43 8.67
N GLY A 183 8.07 3.18 9.65
CA GLY A 183 9.48 3.09 10.09
C GLY A 183 10.38 4.31 9.85
N PRO A 184 10.56 4.84 8.63
CA PRO A 184 11.66 5.75 8.32
C PRO A 184 11.43 7.22 8.73
N MET A 185 10.18 7.61 8.99
CA MET A 185 9.80 9.00 9.28
C MET A 185 9.56 9.23 10.78
N LEU A 186 9.81 10.45 11.23
CA LEU A 186 9.48 10.89 12.59
C LEU A 186 8.05 11.43 12.61
N ARG A 187 7.33 11.22 13.72
CA ARG A 187 5.99 11.80 13.92
C ARG A 187 5.99 13.33 13.74
N GLY A 188 4.88 13.86 13.23
CA GLY A 188 4.69 15.26 12.90
C GLY A 188 5.36 15.70 11.59
N THR A 189 6.03 14.80 10.86
CA THR A 189 6.69 15.15 9.59
C THR A 189 5.80 14.85 8.40
N ILE A 190 5.79 15.76 7.41
CA ILE A 190 5.12 15.54 6.13
C ILE A 190 6.12 15.89 5.03
N LEU A 191 6.44 14.92 4.18
CA LEU A 191 7.19 15.17 2.95
C LEU A 191 6.24 15.18 1.76
N ARG A 192 6.52 16.04 0.79
CA ARG A 192 5.79 16.08 -0.48
C ARG A 192 6.73 15.72 -1.61
N PHE A 193 6.35 14.75 -2.42
CA PHE A 193 7.12 14.33 -3.59
C PHE A 193 6.18 14.08 -4.77
N ARG A 194 6.28 14.91 -5.82
CA ARG A 194 5.48 14.79 -7.05
C ARG A 194 3.97 14.67 -6.79
N GLY A 195 3.45 15.48 -5.88
CA GLY A 195 2.04 15.49 -5.48
C GLY A 195 1.65 14.45 -4.42
N ILE A 196 2.52 13.48 -4.11
CA ILE A 196 2.30 12.46 -3.08
C ILE A 196 2.71 13.02 -1.72
N ARG A 197 1.85 12.81 -0.72
CA ARG A 197 2.15 13.07 0.69
C ARG A 197 2.76 11.82 1.30
N LEU A 198 4.00 11.90 1.76
CA LEU A 198 4.63 10.86 2.55
C LEU A 198 4.53 11.29 4.00
N VAL A 199 3.94 10.44 4.84
CA VAL A 199 3.74 10.70 6.26
C VAL A 199 4.05 9.45 7.08
N PRO A 200 4.46 9.58 8.35
CA PRO A 200 4.49 8.46 9.28
C PRO A 200 3.12 7.77 9.31
N ALA A 201 3.12 6.44 9.30
CA ALA A 201 1.89 5.65 9.30
C ALA A 201 0.93 6.06 10.42
N GLU A 202 1.48 6.39 11.58
CA GLU A 202 0.73 6.72 12.78
C GLU A 202 0.12 8.12 12.76
N ASP A 203 0.52 8.98 11.83
CA ASP A 203 -0.02 10.33 11.64
C ASP A 203 -1.06 10.36 10.52
N VAL A 204 -1.22 9.26 9.76
CA VAL A 204 -2.21 9.14 8.68
C VAL A 204 -3.62 9.44 9.18
N PRO A 205 -4.12 8.91 10.32
CA PRO A 205 -5.49 9.18 10.74
C PRO A 205 -5.76 10.67 10.97
N GLU A 206 -4.81 11.40 11.56
CA GLU A 206 -4.94 12.84 11.77
C GLU A 206 -4.87 13.63 10.46
N LEU A 207 -3.94 13.26 9.57
CA LEU A 207 -3.87 13.84 8.22
C LEU A 207 -5.20 13.68 7.48
N LEU A 208 -5.79 12.49 7.50
CA LEU A 208 -7.04 12.20 6.80
C LEU A 208 -8.19 13.07 7.33
N ARG A 209 -8.34 13.17 8.67
CA ARG A 209 -9.32 14.08 9.28
C ARG A 209 -9.10 15.53 8.84
N ALA A 210 -7.84 15.98 8.83
CA ALA A 210 -7.51 17.36 8.44
C ALA A 210 -7.86 17.64 6.96
N LEU A 211 -7.53 16.71 6.06
CA LEU A 211 -7.84 16.83 4.65
C LEU A 211 -9.36 16.84 4.42
N ASP A 212 -10.11 15.95 5.07
CA ASP A 212 -11.56 15.84 4.88
C ASP A 212 -12.29 17.10 5.38
N ARG A 213 -11.86 17.69 6.50
CA ARG A 213 -12.40 18.99 6.98
C ARG A 213 -12.28 20.10 5.95
N THR A 214 -11.18 20.14 5.22
CA THR A 214 -10.94 21.15 4.16
C THR A 214 -11.57 20.80 2.82
N HIS A 215 -12.08 19.57 2.68
CA HIS A 215 -12.75 19.13 1.48
C HIS A 215 -14.24 19.50 1.53
N LEU A 216 -14.73 20.05 0.43
CA LEU A 216 -16.14 20.35 0.23
C LEU A 216 -16.53 19.75 -1.11
N THR A 217 -17.23 18.62 -1.08
CA THR A 217 -17.91 18.08 -2.25
C THR A 217 -19.37 17.84 -1.92
N THR A 218 -20.20 17.81 -2.95
CA THR A 218 -21.64 17.55 -2.86
C THR A 218 -21.98 16.06 -2.96
N ILE A 219 -21.01 15.19 -3.28
CA ILE A 219 -21.25 13.75 -3.44
C ILE A 219 -21.08 13.04 -2.09
N PRO A 220 -22.11 12.32 -1.59
CA PRO A 220 -22.01 11.54 -0.37
C PRO A 220 -20.95 10.43 -0.47
N SER A 221 -20.18 10.25 0.61
CA SER A 221 -19.09 9.26 0.70
C SER A 221 -19.55 7.82 0.42
N GLY A 222 -20.73 7.44 0.92
CA GLY A 222 -21.31 6.12 0.68
C GLY A 222 -21.54 5.83 -0.81
N ARG A 223 -22.05 6.82 -1.57
CA ARG A 223 -22.28 6.67 -3.01
C ARG A 223 -20.95 6.51 -3.78
N LEU A 224 -19.90 7.23 -3.37
CA LEU A 224 -18.57 7.09 -3.95
C LEU A 224 -17.98 5.71 -3.64
N ALA A 225 -18.10 5.24 -2.41
CA ALA A 225 -17.63 3.92 -1.99
C ALA A 225 -18.36 2.80 -2.76
N ASP A 226 -19.69 2.87 -2.88
CA ASP A 226 -20.48 1.88 -3.63
C ASP A 226 -20.08 1.85 -5.11
N THR A 227 -19.84 3.03 -5.69
CA THR A 227 -19.39 3.14 -7.09
C THR A 227 -18.01 2.55 -7.26
N ALA A 228 -17.08 2.85 -6.34
CA ALA A 228 -15.75 2.29 -6.35
C ALA A 228 -15.78 0.77 -6.20
N GLN A 229 -16.59 0.21 -5.28
CA GLN A 229 -16.68 -1.23 -5.09
C GLN A 229 -17.19 -1.97 -6.34
N ARG A 230 -18.08 -1.35 -7.12
CA ARG A 230 -18.55 -1.92 -8.41
C ARG A 230 -17.48 -1.86 -9.50
N LEU A 231 -16.69 -0.79 -9.56
CA LEU A 231 -15.69 -0.56 -10.61
C LEU A 231 -14.33 -1.20 -10.29
N LEU A 232 -14.04 -1.40 -9.00
CA LEU A 232 -12.78 -1.88 -8.45
C LEU A 232 -13.06 -3.07 -7.54
N PRO A 233 -13.35 -4.26 -8.11
CA PRO A 233 -13.66 -5.43 -7.31
C PRO A 233 -12.47 -5.81 -6.41
N PRO A 234 -12.71 -6.50 -5.28
CA PRO A 234 -11.64 -7.04 -4.46
C PRO A 234 -10.73 -7.94 -5.31
N LYS A 235 -9.41 -7.87 -5.08
CA LYS A 235 -8.45 -8.77 -5.71
C LYS A 235 -8.59 -10.16 -5.10
N ILE A 236 -9.51 -10.94 -5.65
CA ILE A 236 -9.67 -12.35 -5.28
C ILE A 236 -8.48 -13.10 -5.88
N THR A 237 -7.57 -13.58 -5.03
CA THR A 237 -6.57 -14.57 -5.44
C THR A 237 -7.35 -15.79 -5.98
N LYS A 238 -7.22 -16.10 -7.27
CA LYS A 238 -7.82 -17.30 -7.85
C LYS A 238 -7.35 -18.50 -7.02
N ARG A 239 -8.31 -19.27 -6.49
CA ARG A 239 -8.03 -20.54 -5.80
C ARG A 239 -7.44 -21.56 -6.77
#